data_AF-A0A5R9LS61-F1
#
_entry.id   AF-A0A5R9LS61-F1
#
_cell.length_a   1.000
_cell.length_b   1.000
_cell.length_c   1.000
_cell.angle_alpha   90.00
_cell.angle_beta   90.00
_cell.angle_gamma   90.00
#
_symmetry.space_group_name_H-M   'P 1'
#
loop_
_entity.id
_entity.type
_entity.pdbx_description
1 polymer ?
#
loop_
_entity_poly.entity_id
_entity_poly.type
_entity_poly.pdbx_seq_one_letter_code
_entity_poly.pdbx_strand_id
1 'polypeptide(L)'
;MASHDAAGRDRHQILDLDWQVCSQAPAAGTSAPVDTKLDFGAVKTNETCPASDQKAPAKAGKTMPNFKGKALNTATAALDPSTSIDSADAAGDRMILVQSNWKVCTQSPTPGTALTGQPVKFTAVKFEETCP
;
A
#
# COMPACT_ATOMS: atom_id res chain seq x y z
N MET A 1 -0.67 13.95 -17.31
CA MET A 1 -0.26 12.56 -16.99
C MET A 1 -0.36 12.33 -15.49
N ALA A 2 -0.48 11.07 -15.07
CA ALA A 2 -0.34 10.58 -13.70
C ALA A 2 0.50 9.31 -13.73
N SER A 3 1.14 9.01 -12.62
CA SER A 3 1.84 7.74 -12.40
C SER A 3 1.69 7.36 -10.93
N HIS A 4 1.54 6.08 -10.65
CA HIS A 4 1.29 5.58 -9.30
C HIS A 4 1.96 4.21 -9.09
N ASP A 5 2.09 3.83 -7.82
CA ASP A 5 2.65 2.54 -7.42
C ASP A 5 1.61 1.43 -7.58
N ALA A 6 1.74 0.66 -8.67
CA ALA A 6 0.82 -0.42 -9.01
C ALA A 6 0.87 -1.60 -8.03
N ALA A 7 1.86 -1.65 -7.12
CA ALA A 7 1.88 -2.62 -6.02
C ALA A 7 0.93 -2.23 -4.87
N GLY A 8 0.25 -1.08 -4.95
CA GLY A 8 -0.70 -0.62 -3.93
C GLY A 8 -0.04 -0.23 -2.61
N ARG A 9 1.27 0.04 -2.65
CA ARG A 9 2.07 0.44 -1.49
C ARG A 9 2.30 1.94 -1.42
N ASP A 10 1.69 2.72 -2.31
CA ASP A 10 1.69 4.19 -2.31
C ASP A 10 3.08 4.81 -2.10
N ARG A 11 4.10 4.19 -2.73
CA ARG A 11 5.47 4.70 -2.68
C ARG A 11 5.64 5.86 -3.64
N HIS A 12 6.36 6.88 -3.20
CA HIS A 12 6.69 8.03 -4.04
C HIS A 12 7.74 7.65 -5.08
N GLN A 13 7.45 7.99 -6.34
CA GLN A 13 8.33 7.73 -7.49
C GLN A 13 9.32 8.90 -7.62
N ILE A 14 10.34 8.93 -6.75
CA ILE A 14 11.31 10.03 -6.70
C ILE A 14 12.38 9.92 -7.79
N LEU A 15 12.85 8.70 -8.08
CA LEU A 15 13.82 8.41 -9.13
C LEU A 15 13.18 7.50 -10.18
N ASP A 16 12.78 8.08 -11.31
CA ASP A 16 12.02 7.37 -12.36
C ASP A 16 12.75 6.15 -12.93
N LEU A 17 14.09 6.18 -12.96
CA LEU A 17 14.94 5.08 -13.42
C LEU A 17 14.78 3.78 -12.60
N ASP A 18 14.28 3.87 -11.37
CA ASP A 18 14.05 2.69 -10.51
C ASP A 18 12.67 2.04 -10.74
N TRP A 19 11.89 2.54 -11.69
CA TRP A 19 10.51 2.11 -11.92
C TRP A 19 10.31 1.54 -13.32
N GLN A 20 9.48 0.52 -13.41
CA GLN A 20 9.01 -0.06 -14.67
C GLN A 20 7.50 0.07 -14.78
N VAL A 21 7.01 0.45 -15.96
CA VAL A 21 5.58 0.55 -16.26
C VAL A 21 4.99 -0.84 -16.43
N CYS A 22 3.92 -1.13 -15.70
CA CYS A 22 3.18 -2.39 -15.75
C CYS A 22 1.83 -2.25 -16.46
N SER A 23 1.22 -1.07 -16.39
CA SER A 23 -0.08 -0.79 -16.98
C SER A 23 -0.18 0.67 -17.41
N GLN A 24 -1.09 0.93 -18.34
CA GLN A 24 -1.44 2.29 -18.74
C GLN A 24 -2.94 2.41 -18.99
N ALA A 25 -3.49 3.59 -18.69
CA ALA A 25 -4.84 3.98 -19.04
C ALA A 25 -4.79 5.33 -19.79
N PRO A 26 -5.41 5.45 -20.99
CA PRO A 26 -6.06 4.40 -21.78
C PRO A 26 -5.07 3.31 -22.24
N ALA A 27 -5.61 2.15 -22.62
CA ALA A 27 -4.80 1.01 -23.04
C ALA A 27 -4.00 1.32 -24.32
N ALA A 28 -2.87 0.64 -24.50
CA ALA A 28 -2.03 0.77 -25.69
C ALA A 28 -2.87 0.60 -26.98
N GLY A 29 -2.63 1.46 -27.98
CA GLY A 29 -3.33 1.43 -29.25
C GLY A 29 -4.74 2.04 -29.24
N THR A 30 -5.22 2.53 -28.09
CA THR A 30 -6.47 3.28 -28.01
C THR A 30 -6.31 4.63 -28.71
N SER A 31 -7.19 4.95 -29.66
CA SER A 31 -7.30 6.30 -30.21
C SER A 31 -7.95 7.21 -29.19
N ALA A 32 -7.25 8.30 -28.82
CA ALA A 32 -7.72 9.26 -27.85
C ALA A 32 -7.29 10.69 -28.24
N PRO A 33 -8.03 11.73 -27.82
CA PRO A 33 -7.59 13.12 -27.96
C PRO A 33 -6.20 13.34 -27.37
N VAL A 34 -5.43 14.27 -27.94
CA VAL A 34 -4.03 14.54 -27.52
C VAL A 34 -3.90 15.13 -26.12
N ASP A 35 -4.99 15.68 -25.58
CA ASP A 35 -5.10 16.20 -24.22
C ASP A 35 -5.57 15.14 -23.21
N THR A 36 -5.76 13.90 -23.64
CA THR A 36 -6.14 12.79 -22.76
C THR A 36 -5.09 12.59 -21.68
N LYS A 37 -5.52 12.62 -20.42
CA LYS A 37 -4.65 12.33 -19.29
C LYS A 37 -4.30 10.84 -19.27
N LEU A 38 -3.03 10.53 -19.52
CA LEU A 38 -2.47 9.19 -19.30
C LEU A 38 -2.28 8.94 -17.81
N ASP A 39 -2.53 7.72 -17.36
CA ASP A 39 -2.18 7.21 -16.03
C ASP A 39 -1.35 5.92 -16.17
N PHE A 40 -0.20 5.88 -15.52
CA PHE A 40 0.73 4.75 -15.55
C PHE A 40 0.80 4.05 -14.19
N GLY A 41 0.49 2.76 -14.17
CA GLY A 41 0.79 1.93 -13.02
C GLY A 41 2.21 1.38 -13.15
N ALA A 42 3.07 1.65 -12.17
CA ALA A 42 4.46 1.22 -12.19
C ALA A 42 4.88 0.55 -10.87
N VAL A 43 5.88 -0.33 -10.94
CA VAL A 43 6.50 -1.00 -9.78
C VAL A 43 8.01 -0.78 -9.81
N LYS A 44 8.72 -1.14 -8.74
CA LYS A 44 10.18 -1.07 -8.76
C LYS A 44 10.73 -2.08 -9.78
N THR A 45 11.87 -1.77 -10.39
CA THR A 45 12.51 -2.60 -11.43
C THR A 45 12.90 -4.01 -10.96
N ASN A 46 12.99 -4.24 -9.65
CA ASN A 46 13.24 -5.56 -9.06
C ASN A 46 11.95 -6.29 -8.64
N GLU A 47 10.77 -5.74 -8.93
CA GLU A 47 9.46 -6.32 -8.62
C GLU A 47 8.79 -6.89 -9.87
N THR A 48 7.94 -7.90 -9.67
CA THR A 48 7.10 -8.42 -10.75
C THR A 48 5.85 -7.56 -10.89
N CYS A 49 5.49 -7.22 -12.14
CA CYS A 49 4.22 -6.55 -12.42
C CYS A 49 3.04 -7.40 -11.93
N PRO A 50 2.12 -6.82 -11.14
CA PRO A 50 0.96 -7.57 -10.68
C PRO A 50 0.02 -7.85 -11.85
N ALA A 51 -0.75 -8.94 -11.76
CA ALA A 51 -1.74 -9.30 -12.78
C ALA A 51 -2.83 -8.22 -12.98
N SER A 52 -3.08 -7.44 -11.93
CA SER A 52 -3.93 -6.25 -11.96
C SER A 52 -3.34 -5.18 -11.07
N ASP A 53 -3.59 -3.93 -11.45
CA ASP A 53 -3.19 -2.76 -10.67
C ASP A 53 -3.79 -2.81 -9.25
N GLN A 54 -2.91 -2.76 -8.24
CA GLN A 54 -3.32 -2.88 -6.86
C GLN A 54 -3.63 -1.50 -6.29
N LYS A 55 -4.84 -1.36 -5.76
CA LYS A 55 -5.24 -0.12 -5.09
C LYS A 55 -4.79 -0.14 -3.64
N ALA A 56 -4.32 1.02 -3.18
CA ALA A 56 -4.19 1.29 -1.76
C ALA A 56 -5.54 1.06 -1.06
N PRO A 57 -5.55 0.63 0.22
CA PRO A 57 -6.78 0.49 0.98
C PRO A 57 -7.57 1.80 0.99
N ALA A 58 -8.91 1.68 0.93
CA ALA A 58 -9.77 2.83 1.13
C ALA A 58 -9.61 3.38 2.56
N LYS A 59 -9.87 4.68 2.74
CA LYS A 59 -9.92 5.30 4.06
C LYS A 59 -10.90 4.54 4.96
N ALA A 60 -10.49 4.30 6.19
CA ALA A 60 -11.30 3.65 7.20
C ALA A 60 -12.50 4.54 7.53
N GLY A 61 -13.68 3.92 7.57
CA GLY A 61 -14.90 4.56 8.06
C GLY A 61 -15.06 4.31 9.56
N LYS A 62 -16.26 3.92 9.97
CA LYS A 62 -16.58 3.59 11.38
C LYS A 62 -16.06 2.22 11.82
N THR A 63 -15.57 1.39 10.92
CA THR A 63 -15.11 0.03 11.21
C THR A 63 -13.71 -0.19 10.66
N MET A 64 -12.98 -1.07 11.35
CA MET A 64 -11.61 -1.43 11.04
C MET A 64 -11.54 -2.20 9.71
N PRO A 65 -10.83 -1.69 8.68
CA PRO A 65 -10.63 -2.42 7.44
C PRO A 65 -9.74 -3.66 7.63
N ASN A 66 -9.76 -4.57 6.65
CA ASN A 66 -8.80 -5.67 6.61
C ASN A 66 -7.52 -5.22 5.89
N PHE A 67 -6.44 -5.05 6.65
CA PHE A 67 -5.13 -4.64 6.16
C PHE A 67 -4.16 -5.82 5.97
N LYS A 68 -4.54 -7.06 6.26
CA LYS A 68 -3.63 -8.22 6.13
C LYS A 68 -3.05 -8.30 4.71
N GLY A 69 -1.72 -8.38 4.62
CA GLY A 69 -0.96 -8.41 3.37
C GLY A 69 -0.80 -7.06 2.67
N LYS A 70 -1.46 -5.99 3.14
CA LYS A 70 -1.28 -4.63 2.62
C LYS A 70 -0.02 -4.00 3.22
N ALA A 71 0.50 -3.00 2.54
CA ALA A 71 1.66 -2.26 3.02
C ALA A 71 1.31 -1.49 4.30
N LEU A 72 2.24 -1.47 5.26
CA LEU A 72 1.98 -0.85 6.56
C LEU A 72 1.74 0.67 6.43
N ASN A 73 2.42 1.35 5.50
CA ASN A 73 2.22 2.77 5.26
C ASN A 73 0.79 3.06 4.77
N THR A 74 0.27 2.25 3.86
CA THR A 74 -1.09 2.46 3.33
C THR A 74 -2.16 2.04 4.32
N ALA A 75 -1.89 1.05 5.17
CA ALA A 75 -2.76 0.71 6.31
C ALA A 75 -2.83 1.85 7.32
N THR A 76 -1.68 2.44 7.69
CA THR A 76 -1.60 3.60 8.59
C THR A 76 -2.29 4.81 7.97
N ALA A 77 -2.01 5.11 6.70
CA ALA A 77 -2.61 6.23 5.99
C ALA A 77 -4.12 6.06 5.77
N ALA A 78 -4.66 4.84 5.81
CA ALA A 78 -6.09 4.61 5.70
C ALA A 78 -6.85 5.04 6.96
N LEU A 79 -6.20 5.05 8.13
CA LEU A 79 -6.82 5.42 9.40
C LEU A 79 -6.90 6.95 9.57
N ASP A 80 -7.67 7.38 10.58
CA ASP A 80 -7.71 8.80 10.96
C ASP A 80 -6.32 9.26 11.44
N PRO A 81 -5.83 10.45 11.04
CA PRO A 81 -4.51 10.94 11.43
C PRO A 81 -4.28 11.07 12.95
N SER A 82 -5.35 11.16 13.75
CA SER A 82 -5.29 11.20 15.21
C SER A 82 -5.23 9.82 15.87
N THR A 83 -5.34 8.74 15.09
CA THR A 83 -5.29 7.37 15.60
C THR A 83 -3.90 7.09 16.17
N SER A 84 -3.82 6.71 17.44
CA SER A 84 -2.59 6.19 18.02
C SER A 84 -2.27 4.82 17.41
N ILE A 85 -1.15 4.70 16.71
CA ILE A 85 -0.75 3.48 15.99
C ILE A 85 0.58 2.98 16.52
N ASP A 86 0.60 1.75 17.01
CA ASP A 86 1.82 1.01 17.33
C ASP A 86 2.08 -0.04 16.24
N SER A 87 3.32 -0.13 15.77
CA SER A 87 3.73 -1.14 14.79
C SER A 87 4.98 -1.87 15.24
N ALA A 88 4.96 -3.20 15.18
CA ALA A 88 6.08 -4.07 15.55
C ALA A 88 6.42 -5.06 14.44
N ASP A 89 7.68 -5.47 14.37
CA ASP A 89 8.10 -6.60 13.52
C ASP A 89 7.54 -7.90 14.10
N ALA A 90 6.88 -8.71 13.26
CA ALA A 90 6.33 -9.99 13.70
C ALA A 90 7.40 -11.09 13.75
N ALA A 91 8.52 -10.93 13.03
CA ALA A 91 9.57 -11.93 12.88
C ALA A 91 10.79 -11.68 13.80
N GLY A 92 10.75 -10.66 14.65
CA GLY A 92 11.85 -10.27 15.53
C GLY A 92 11.62 -8.86 16.10
N ASP A 93 12.70 -8.15 16.43
CA ASP A 93 12.64 -6.84 17.10
C ASP A 93 13.21 -5.70 16.24
N ARG A 94 13.08 -5.78 14.91
CA ARG A 94 13.60 -4.74 14.02
C ARG A 94 12.73 -3.49 14.07
N MET A 95 13.36 -2.32 14.03
CA MET A 95 12.65 -1.06 13.86
C MET A 95 12.06 -0.93 12.46
N ILE A 96 10.80 -0.52 12.38
CA ILE A 96 10.12 -0.27 11.11
C ILE A 96 10.26 1.22 10.76
N LEU A 97 11.26 1.54 9.93
CA LEU A 97 11.53 2.92 9.50
C LEU A 97 10.80 3.30 8.21
N VAL A 98 10.88 2.43 7.19
CA VAL A 98 10.26 2.66 5.87
C VAL A 98 9.08 1.72 5.72
N GLN A 99 7.92 2.13 6.25
CA GLN A 99 6.73 1.28 6.37
C GLN A 99 6.24 0.67 5.04
N SER A 100 6.52 1.30 3.89
CA SER A 100 6.16 0.77 2.56
C SER A 100 6.90 -0.50 2.17
N ASN A 101 7.99 -0.84 2.87
CA ASN A 101 8.76 -2.07 2.64
C ASN A 101 8.24 -3.25 3.49
N TRP A 102 7.16 -3.02 4.26
CA TRP A 102 6.61 -3.98 5.22
C TRP A 102 5.14 -4.26 4.91
N LYS A 103 4.74 -5.51 5.06
CA LYS A 103 3.34 -5.96 4.93
C LYS A 103 2.76 -6.33 6.28
N VAL A 104 1.50 -5.95 6.50
CA VAL A 104 0.77 -6.24 7.75
C VAL A 104 0.49 -7.74 7.85
N CYS A 105 0.85 -8.34 8.97
CA CYS A 105 0.55 -9.74 9.30
C CYS A 105 -0.70 -9.86 10.17
N THR A 106 -0.74 -9.08 11.26
CA THR A 106 -1.88 -9.00 12.17
C THR A 106 -2.23 -7.56 12.48
N GLN A 107 -3.48 -7.36 12.88
CA GLN A 107 -4.02 -6.06 13.26
C GLN A 107 -4.91 -6.22 14.49
N SER A 108 -4.88 -5.21 15.35
CA SER A 108 -5.82 -5.02 16.44
C SER A 108 -6.28 -3.56 16.41
N PRO A 109 -7.59 -3.27 16.36
CA PRO A 109 -8.71 -4.21 16.36
C PRO A 109 -8.78 -5.15 15.16
N THR A 110 -9.54 -6.23 15.27
CA THR A 110 -9.77 -7.15 14.16
C THR A 110 -10.67 -6.50 13.09
N PRO A 111 -10.59 -6.94 11.82
CA PRO A 111 -11.42 -6.39 10.75
C PRO A 111 -12.91 -6.41 11.10
N GLY A 112 -13.62 -5.34 10.76
CA GLY A 112 -15.05 -5.15 11.06
C GLY A 112 -15.34 -4.56 12.44
N THR A 113 -14.37 -4.54 13.37
CA THR A 113 -14.55 -3.93 14.69
C THR A 113 -14.80 -2.42 14.57
N ALA A 114 -15.72 -1.87 15.37
CA ALA A 114 -15.98 -0.45 15.40
C ALA A 114 -14.73 0.35 15.85
N LEU A 115 -14.39 1.42 15.14
CA LEU A 115 -13.35 2.36 15.51
C LEU A 115 -13.98 3.50 16.32
N THR A 116 -13.74 3.51 17.62
CA THR A 116 -14.27 4.46 18.60
C THR A 116 -13.17 5.31 19.25
N GLY A 117 -11.99 5.41 18.62
CA GLY A 117 -10.84 6.18 19.10
C GLY A 117 -9.82 5.39 19.93
N GLN A 118 -9.97 4.06 20.01
CA GLN A 118 -8.99 3.17 20.63
C GLN A 118 -7.68 3.11 19.81
N PRO A 119 -6.53 2.82 20.46
CA PRO A 119 -5.28 2.63 19.75
C PRO A 119 -5.34 1.41 18.82
N VAL A 120 -4.60 1.49 17.71
CA VAL A 120 -4.43 0.42 16.73
C VAL A 120 -3.03 -0.16 16.86
N LYS A 121 -2.93 -1.49 16.79
CA LYS A 121 -1.65 -2.21 16.76
C LYS A 121 -1.54 -3.00 15.47
N PHE A 122 -0.41 -2.90 14.80
CA PHE A 122 -0.03 -3.73 13.68
C PHE A 122 1.19 -4.57 14.01
N THR A 123 1.20 -5.81 13.54
CA THR A 123 2.47 -6.53 13.33
C THR A 123 2.74 -6.59 11.84
N ALA A 124 3.99 -6.52 11.44
CA ALA A 124 4.38 -6.55 10.05
C ALA A 124 5.70 -7.30 9.84
N VAL A 125 5.92 -7.77 8.63
CA VAL A 125 7.21 -8.34 8.17
C VAL A 125 7.60 -7.69 6.85
N LYS A 126 8.84 -7.86 6.39
CA LYS A 126 9.19 -7.38 5.04
C LYS A 126 8.37 -8.14 3.99
N PHE A 127 8.15 -7.53 2.83
CA PHE A 127 7.36 -8.18 1.77
C PHE A 127 7.88 -9.57 1.38
N GLU A 128 9.19 -9.77 1.51
CA GLU A 128 9.90 -10.97 1.09
C GLU A 128 9.90 -12.07 2.16
N GLU A 129 9.37 -11.77 3.34
CA GLU A 129 9.27 -12.68 4.48
C GLU A 129 7.85 -13.24 4.63
N THR A 130 7.72 -14.38 5.31
CA THR A 130 6.41 -15.00 5.58
C THR A 130 5.90 -14.53 6.94
N CYS A 131 4.60 -14.20 7.01
CA CYS A 131 3.97 -13.91 8.29
C CYS A 131 3.92 -15.17 9.17
N PRO A 132 4.27 -15.07 10.46
CA PRO A 132 4.16 -16.17 11.41
C PRO A 132 2.69 -16.57 11.69
#